data_AF-A0A0J7JWH2-F1
#
_entry.id   AF-A0A0J7JWH2-F1
#
_cell.length_a   1.000
_cell.length_b   1.000
_cell.length_c   1.000
_cell.angle_alpha   90.00
_cell.angle_beta   90.00
_cell.angle_gamma   90.00
#
_symmetry.space_group_name_H-M   'P 1'
#
loop_
_entity.id
_entity.type
_entity.pdbx_description
1 polymer ?
#
loop_
_entity_poly.entity_id
_entity_poly.type
_entity_poly.pdbx_seq_one_letter_code
_entity_poly.pdbx_strand_id
1 'polypeptide(L)'
;MCSEWGNAYPSKEYKFSVARAIVSTFSRLSSKIEGRSHKSFYDKAVGEGYLEWRLQTIRKHLPSNEKRRAPTTSTETPSKKRKIIRKEPFINRPLLTESVLFEKVTFFYQISDMKYTKPTDSVKAQIERLLYEIRPNRHTEIKSSESVTVSDVLKKYPCLKNYEGQMIDNEFRDIFEGYDILLARFPTHFAPRIIAHCKNVAPHLLEELT
;
A
#
# COMPACT_ATOMS: atom_id res chain seq x y z
N MET A 1 36.64 12.55 6.64
CA MET A 1 35.66 13.67 6.68
C MET A 1 34.34 13.12 7.21
N CYS A 2 33.78 13.81 8.20
CA CYS A 2 32.74 13.33 9.09
C CYS A 2 31.47 12.87 8.36
N SER A 3 31.07 11.62 8.57
CA SER A 3 29.73 11.13 8.25
C SER A 3 28.76 11.71 9.28
N GLU A 4 28.16 12.86 8.99
CA GLU A 4 27.15 13.53 9.83
C GLU A 4 25.91 12.65 10.12
N TRP A 5 25.78 11.54 9.41
CA TRP A 5 24.76 10.53 9.63
C TRP A 5 25.48 9.27 10.10
N GLY A 6 25.42 9.00 11.40
CA GLY A 6 25.97 7.77 11.97
C GLY A 6 25.54 6.52 11.18
N ASN A 7 26.31 5.43 11.30
CA ASN A 7 26.15 4.20 10.53
C ASN A 7 24.68 3.86 10.20
N ALA A 8 24.26 4.04 8.94
CA ALA A 8 22.91 3.75 8.45
C ALA A 8 22.55 2.25 8.45
N TYR A 9 23.52 1.39 8.75
CA TYR A 9 23.40 -0.05 8.88
C TYR A 9 23.84 -0.52 10.29
N PRO A 10 23.17 -0.07 11.37
CA PRO A 10 23.50 -0.54 12.70
C PRO A 10 23.08 -2.01 12.88
N SER A 11 23.75 -2.71 13.80
CA SER A 11 23.43 -4.11 14.11
C SER A 11 22.03 -4.26 14.71
N LYS A 12 21.48 -5.48 14.69
CA LYS A 12 20.17 -5.77 15.31
C LYS A 12 20.23 -5.53 16.83
N GLU A 13 21.38 -5.85 17.44
CA GLU A 13 21.68 -5.65 18.85
C GLU A 13 21.61 -4.17 19.22
N TYR A 14 22.19 -3.30 18.38
CA TYR A 14 22.19 -1.87 18.60
C TYR A 14 20.81 -1.25 18.44
N LYS A 15 20.05 -1.64 17.41
CA LYS A 15 18.66 -1.18 17.25
C LYS A 15 17.79 -1.59 18.44
N PHE A 16 18.01 -2.81 18.95
CA PHE A 16 17.31 -3.32 20.12
C PHE A 16 17.69 -2.59 21.41
N SER A 17 18.97 -2.29 21.64
CA SER A 17 19.40 -1.52 22.81
C SER A 17 18.83 -0.10 22.77
N VAL A 18 18.82 0.55 21.61
CA VAL A 18 18.22 1.89 21.42
C VAL A 18 16.72 1.85 21.66
N ALA A 19 15.99 0.86 21.14
CA ALA A 19 14.56 0.72 21.39
C ALA A 19 14.24 0.58 22.89
N ARG A 20 15.04 -0.17 23.65
CA ARG A 20 14.90 -0.25 25.11
C ARG A 20 15.24 1.06 25.80
N ALA A 21 16.29 1.76 25.36
CA ALA A 21 16.69 3.04 25.93
C ALA A 21 15.62 4.13 25.70
N ILE A 22 14.98 4.17 24.52
CA ILE A 22 13.88 5.10 24.22
C ILE A 22 12.72 4.89 25.20
N VAL A 23 12.30 3.65 25.39
CA VAL A 23 11.21 3.34 26.34
C VAL A 23 11.61 3.65 27.78
N SER A 24 12.85 3.36 28.17
CA SER A 24 13.36 3.65 29.51
C SER A 24 13.44 5.16 29.78
N THR A 25 13.77 5.96 28.78
CA THR A 25 13.91 7.42 28.90
C THR A 25 12.55 8.11 28.81
N PHE A 26 11.68 7.61 27.94
CA PHE A 26 10.36 8.16 27.67
C PHE A 26 9.29 7.13 28.00
N SER A 27 9.04 6.93 29.29
CA SER A 27 8.07 5.93 29.79
C SER A 27 6.66 6.09 29.20
N ARG A 28 6.27 7.31 28.83
CA ARG A 28 4.99 7.61 28.16
C ARG A 28 4.88 7.09 26.72
N LEU A 29 6.00 6.76 26.08
CA LEU A 29 6.03 6.17 24.74
C LEU A 29 5.93 4.63 24.79
N SER A 30 5.92 4.04 25.98
CA SER A 30 5.72 2.60 26.15
C SER A 30 4.33 2.21 25.65
N SER A 31 4.28 1.11 24.88
CA SER A 31 3.02 0.39 24.68
C SER A 31 2.40 0.02 26.02
N LYS A 32 1.06 0.13 26.13
CA LYS A 32 0.28 -0.33 27.29
C LYS A 32 0.25 -1.87 27.43
N ILE A 33 0.80 -2.59 26.45
CA ILE A 33 0.90 -4.05 26.47
C ILE A 33 2.14 -4.44 27.27
N GLU A 34 1.94 -5.05 28.43
CA GLU A 34 3.01 -5.55 29.29
C GLU A 34 3.99 -6.45 28.51
N GLY A 35 5.29 -6.30 28.79
CA GLY A 35 6.37 -7.09 28.19
C GLY A 35 6.70 -6.76 26.72
N ARG A 36 5.98 -5.86 26.03
CA ARG A 36 6.22 -5.51 24.61
C ARG A 36 6.41 -4.02 24.34
N SER A 37 6.76 -3.26 25.37
CA SER A 37 6.92 -1.80 25.33
C SER A 37 7.84 -1.28 24.22
N HIS A 38 8.95 -1.97 23.94
CA HIS A 38 9.98 -1.58 22.97
C HIS A 38 9.75 -2.11 21.55
N LYS A 39 8.79 -3.02 21.36
CA LYS A 39 8.58 -3.70 20.07
C LYS A 39 8.04 -2.79 18.97
N SER A 40 7.31 -1.72 19.35
CA SER A 40 6.89 -0.68 18.40
C SER A 40 8.08 0.06 17.78
N PHE A 41 9.16 0.23 18.56
CA PHE A 41 10.37 0.88 18.11
C PHE A 41 11.29 -0.08 17.34
N TYR A 42 11.48 -1.30 17.86
CA TYR A 42 12.20 -2.36 17.15
C TYR A 42 11.88 -3.74 17.74
N ASP A 43 11.36 -4.66 16.93
CA ASP A 43 11.25 -6.08 17.25
C ASP A 43 12.47 -6.82 16.68
N LYS A 44 13.33 -7.36 17.56
CA LYS A 44 14.54 -8.09 17.19
C LYS A 44 14.25 -9.40 16.42
N ALA A 45 13.11 -10.05 16.70
CA ALA A 45 12.76 -11.34 16.10
C ALA A 45 12.39 -11.19 14.61
N VAL A 46 11.55 -10.20 14.31
CA VAL A 46 11.10 -9.91 12.94
C VAL A 46 12.07 -8.99 12.20
N GLY A 47 12.83 -8.18 12.95
CA GLY A 47 13.74 -7.18 12.40
C GLY A 47 13.02 -5.93 11.88
N GLU A 48 11.83 -5.66 12.38
CA GLU A 48 10.94 -4.56 11.95
C GLU A 48 10.63 -3.61 13.11
N GLY A 49 10.02 -2.46 12.81
CA GLY A 49 9.69 -1.42 13.79
C GLY A 49 10.09 -0.02 13.32
N TYR A 50 9.73 1.00 14.09
CA TYR A 50 9.96 2.41 13.73
C TYR A 50 11.43 2.71 13.39
N LEU A 51 12.39 2.19 14.17
CA LEU A 51 13.81 2.42 13.94
C LEU A 51 14.27 1.81 12.61
N GLU A 52 13.80 0.61 12.27
CA GLU A 52 14.12 0.00 10.98
C GLU A 52 13.50 0.78 9.83
N TRP A 53 12.25 1.23 9.96
CA TRP A 53 11.58 2.04 8.94
C TRP A 53 12.29 3.38 8.69
N ARG A 54 12.71 4.08 9.75
CA ARG A 54 13.49 5.33 9.62
C ARG A 54 14.83 5.08 8.95
N LEU A 55 15.55 4.04 9.35
CA LEU A 55 16.84 3.68 8.73
C LEU A 55 16.66 3.28 7.26
N GLN A 56 15.61 2.56 6.90
CA GLN A 56 15.29 2.26 5.50
C GLN A 56 15.03 3.53 4.69
N THR A 57 14.36 4.51 5.28
CA THR A 57 14.10 5.81 4.64
C THR A 57 15.40 6.55 4.40
N ILE A 58 16.29 6.63 5.40
CA ILE A 58 17.63 7.22 5.26
C ILE A 58 18.43 6.51 4.17
N ARG A 59 18.43 5.17 4.14
CA ARG A 59 19.15 4.38 3.12
C ARG A 59 18.69 4.64 1.69
N LYS A 60 17.43 5.03 1.46
CA LYS A 60 16.93 5.36 0.11
C LYS A 60 17.65 6.57 -0.46
N HIS A 61 17.96 7.54 0.39
CA HIS A 61 18.59 8.80 0.02
C HIS A 61 20.13 8.76 0.07
N LEU A 62 20.75 7.64 0.45
CA LEU A 62 22.20 7.48 0.40
C LEU A 62 22.73 7.46 -1.05
N PRO A 63 23.92 8.01 -1.30
CA PRO A 63 24.60 7.88 -2.58
C PRO A 63 25.01 6.42 -2.84
N SER A 64 25.18 6.05 -4.12
CA SER A 64 25.36 4.65 -4.56
C SER A 64 26.57 3.94 -3.95
N ASN A 65 27.62 4.69 -3.61
CA ASN A 65 28.87 4.24 -2.97
C ASN A 65 28.73 3.94 -1.46
N GLU A 66 27.74 4.54 -0.78
CA GLU A 66 27.49 4.33 0.66
C GLU A 66 26.42 3.27 0.93
N LYS A 67 25.68 2.87 -0.11
CA LYS A 67 24.74 1.75 -0.03
C LYS A 67 25.53 0.45 0.10
N ARG A 68 25.47 -0.19 1.27
CA ARG A 68 25.89 -1.59 1.42
C ARG A 68 25.03 -2.46 0.50
N ARG A 69 25.59 -2.86 -0.64
CA ARG A 69 25.08 -3.97 -1.44
C ARG A 69 25.38 -5.22 -0.64
N ALA A 70 24.35 -6.00 -0.31
CA ALA A 70 24.56 -7.26 0.39
C ALA A 70 25.57 -8.12 -0.42
N PRO A 71 26.59 -8.72 0.20
CA PRO A 71 27.37 -9.75 -0.46
C PRO A 71 26.42 -10.88 -0.82
N THR A 72 26.30 -11.19 -2.11
CA THR A 72 25.66 -12.39 -2.60
C THR A 72 26.54 -13.58 -2.23
N THR A 73 26.51 -14.00 -0.97
CA THR A 73 26.86 -15.37 -0.60
C THR A 73 25.70 -16.25 -1.02
N SER A 74 25.96 -16.99 -2.09
CA SER A 74 25.17 -18.07 -2.66
C SER A 74 24.84 -19.13 -1.61
N THR A 75 23.76 -18.92 -0.89
CA THR A 75 22.81 -19.96 -0.50
C THR A 75 21.45 -19.35 -0.72
N GLU A 76 20.74 -19.93 -1.68
CA GLU A 76 19.44 -19.52 -2.21
C GLU A 76 18.47 -19.10 -1.10
N THR A 77 18.47 -17.82 -0.75
CA THR A 77 17.35 -17.17 -0.08
C THR A 77 17.07 -15.91 -0.90
N PRO A 78 15.94 -15.85 -1.62
CA PRO A 78 15.72 -14.81 -2.59
C PRO A 78 15.66 -13.48 -1.86
N SER A 79 16.55 -12.58 -2.27
CA SER A 79 16.39 -11.14 -2.16
C SER A 79 14.90 -10.78 -2.14
N LYS A 80 14.44 -10.06 -1.10
CA LYS A 80 13.19 -9.29 -1.12
C LYS A 80 13.31 -8.13 -2.14
N LYS A 81 13.77 -8.39 -3.37
CA LYS A 81 12.93 -8.03 -4.51
C LYS A 81 11.59 -8.63 -4.12
N ARG A 82 10.54 -7.84 -3.93
CA ARG A 82 9.20 -8.45 -4.05
C ARG A 82 9.32 -9.20 -5.35
N LYS A 83 9.45 -10.54 -5.29
CA LYS A 83 9.18 -11.35 -6.46
C LYS A 83 7.83 -10.79 -6.82
N ILE A 84 7.75 -10.08 -7.93
CA ILE A 84 6.52 -10.06 -8.69
C ILE A 84 6.37 -11.55 -8.99
N ILE A 85 5.83 -12.27 -8.01
CA ILE A 85 5.13 -13.51 -8.24
C ILE A 85 4.22 -13.02 -9.33
N ARG A 86 4.46 -13.49 -10.56
CA ARG A 86 3.54 -13.29 -11.66
C ARG A 86 2.23 -13.88 -11.13
N LYS A 87 1.45 -13.05 -10.44
CA LYS A 87 0.07 -13.34 -10.17
C LYS A 87 -0.47 -13.47 -11.57
N GLU A 88 -0.99 -14.65 -11.91
CA GLU A 88 -1.66 -14.81 -13.19
C GLU A 88 -2.59 -13.60 -13.39
N PRO A 89 -2.59 -13.01 -14.59
CA PRO A 89 -3.50 -11.93 -14.91
C PRO A 89 -4.88 -12.31 -14.39
N PHE A 90 -5.53 -11.42 -13.65
CA PHE A 90 -6.81 -11.79 -13.02
C PHE A 90 -7.88 -12.23 -14.04
N ILE A 91 -7.70 -11.84 -15.31
CA ILE A 91 -8.49 -12.25 -16.46
C ILE A 91 -8.46 -13.78 -16.65
N ASN A 92 -7.37 -14.44 -16.25
CA ASN A 92 -7.20 -15.90 -16.35
C ASN A 92 -7.61 -16.63 -15.06
N ARG A 93 -8.02 -15.90 -14.00
CA ARG A 93 -8.46 -16.52 -12.75
C ARG A 93 -9.90 -17.02 -12.89
N PRO A 94 -10.23 -18.22 -12.37
CA PRO A 94 -11.57 -18.76 -12.47
C PRO A 94 -12.59 -17.88 -11.74
N LEU A 95 -13.80 -17.80 -12.29
CA LEU A 95 -14.92 -17.17 -11.63
C LEU A 95 -15.31 -17.97 -10.39
N LEU A 96 -15.62 -17.26 -9.30
CA LEU A 96 -16.24 -17.86 -8.14
C LEU A 96 -17.66 -18.29 -8.48
N THR A 97 -18.12 -19.40 -7.89
CA THR A 97 -19.54 -19.78 -7.92
C THR A 97 -20.39 -18.71 -7.25
N GLU A 98 -21.67 -18.65 -7.61
CA GLU A 98 -22.60 -17.65 -7.08
C GLU A 98 -22.68 -17.70 -5.55
N SER A 99 -22.70 -18.89 -4.95
CA SER A 99 -22.72 -19.07 -3.49
C SER A 99 -21.48 -18.49 -2.81
N VAL A 100 -20.29 -18.77 -3.34
CA VAL A 100 -19.01 -18.30 -2.78
C VAL A 100 -18.84 -16.81 -3.00
N LEU A 101 -19.26 -16.30 -4.16
CA LEU A 101 -19.27 -14.86 -4.44
C LEU A 101 -20.19 -14.13 -3.47
N PHE A 102 -21.41 -14.63 -3.25
CA PHE A 102 -22.37 -14.06 -2.33
C PHE A 102 -21.84 -14.00 -0.90
N GLU A 103 -21.23 -15.09 -0.41
CA GLU A 103 -20.60 -15.13 0.91
C GLU A 103 -19.50 -14.05 1.04
N LYS A 104 -18.60 -13.96 0.06
CA LYS A 104 -17.50 -12.97 0.09
C LYS A 104 -17.99 -11.53 -0.02
N VAL A 105 -18.99 -11.27 -0.84
CA VAL A 105 -19.59 -9.94 -0.99
C VAL A 105 -20.33 -9.55 0.30
N THR A 106 -21.05 -10.49 0.92
CA THR A 106 -21.72 -10.25 2.21
C THR A 106 -20.70 -9.96 3.31
N PHE A 107 -19.64 -10.76 3.41
CA PHE A 107 -18.56 -10.52 4.37
C PHE A 107 -17.85 -9.18 4.09
N PHE A 108 -17.65 -8.81 2.82
CA PHE A 108 -17.12 -7.52 2.43
C PHE A 108 -18.00 -6.36 2.93
N TYR A 109 -19.32 -6.45 2.79
CA TYR A 109 -20.24 -5.43 3.34
C TYR A 109 -20.18 -5.36 4.86
N GLN A 110 -20.09 -6.50 5.56
CA GLN A 110 -19.96 -6.53 7.02
C GLN A 110 -18.69 -5.83 7.51
N ILE A 111 -17.53 -6.11 6.91
CA ILE A 111 -16.27 -5.48 7.33
C ILE A 111 -16.16 -4.01 6.91
N SER A 112 -16.84 -3.62 5.83
CA SER A 112 -16.81 -2.24 5.32
C SER A 112 -17.75 -1.31 6.08
N ASP A 113 -18.88 -1.83 6.59
CA ASP A 113 -19.85 -1.09 7.39
C ASP A 113 -19.51 -1.05 8.89
N MET A 114 -18.36 -1.60 9.31
CA MET A 114 -17.80 -1.42 10.65
C MET A 114 -17.36 0.03 10.89
N LYS A 115 -18.33 0.96 10.94
CA LYS A 115 -18.19 2.41 11.12
C LYS A 115 -17.50 2.83 12.42
N TYR A 116 -17.29 1.90 13.36
CA TYR A 116 -16.87 2.20 14.73
C TYR A 116 -15.53 1.57 15.16
N THR A 117 -14.83 0.86 14.28
CA THR A 117 -13.48 0.38 14.55
C THR A 117 -12.48 1.16 13.72
N LYS A 118 -11.46 1.75 14.37
CA LYS A 118 -10.35 2.40 13.66
C LYS A 118 -9.82 1.44 12.57
N PRO A 119 -9.68 1.90 11.32
CA PRO A 119 -9.15 1.07 10.24
C PRO A 119 -7.81 0.49 10.67
N THR A 120 -7.81 -0.78 11.01
CA THR A 120 -6.59 -1.49 11.44
C THR A 120 -5.95 -2.09 10.20
N ASP A 121 -4.63 -2.21 10.17
CA ASP A 121 -3.91 -2.85 9.05
C ASP A 121 -4.46 -4.26 8.74
N SER A 122 -4.98 -4.96 9.75
CA SER A 122 -5.69 -6.23 9.60
C SER A 122 -6.98 -6.11 8.76
N VAL A 123 -7.82 -5.12 9.04
CA VAL A 123 -9.06 -4.88 8.28
C VAL A 123 -8.74 -4.48 6.84
N LYS A 124 -7.72 -3.63 6.67
CA LYS A 124 -7.22 -3.27 5.34
C LYS A 124 -6.79 -4.50 4.54
N ALA A 125 -5.99 -5.39 5.14
CA ALA A 125 -5.53 -6.61 4.48
C ALA A 125 -6.69 -7.56 4.13
N GLN A 126 -7.73 -7.63 4.96
CA GLN A 126 -8.93 -8.41 4.67
C GLN A 126 -9.71 -7.84 3.48
N ILE A 127 -9.90 -6.52 3.44
CA ILE A 127 -10.52 -5.81 2.31
C ILE A 127 -9.70 -6.02 1.02
N GLU A 128 -8.38 -5.85 1.08
CA GLU A 128 -7.47 -6.08 -0.06
C GLU A 128 -7.62 -7.51 -0.61
N ARG A 129 -7.67 -8.50 0.29
CA ARG A 129 -7.82 -9.90 -0.09
C ARG A 129 -9.18 -10.17 -0.74
N LEU A 130 -10.27 -9.67 -0.17
CA LEU A 130 -11.60 -9.87 -0.73
C LEU A 130 -11.74 -9.21 -2.09
N LEU A 131 -11.30 -7.97 -2.23
CA LEU A 131 -11.29 -7.25 -3.51
C LEU A 131 -10.48 -8.00 -4.56
N TYR A 132 -9.34 -8.57 -4.16
CA TYR A 132 -8.51 -9.39 -5.04
C TYR A 132 -9.21 -10.68 -5.48
N GLU A 133 -9.92 -11.37 -4.58
CA GLU A 133 -10.60 -12.64 -4.86
C GLU A 133 -11.85 -12.47 -5.74
N ILE A 134 -12.68 -11.45 -5.48
CA ILE A 134 -13.92 -11.20 -6.25
C ILE A 134 -13.67 -10.48 -7.57
N ARG A 135 -12.43 -10.03 -7.82
CA ARG A 135 -12.06 -9.23 -8.98
C ARG A 135 -12.48 -9.83 -10.33
N PRO A 136 -12.27 -11.14 -10.62
CA PRO A 136 -12.69 -11.72 -11.89
C PRO A 136 -14.20 -11.60 -12.10
N ASN A 137 -15.00 -11.93 -11.07
CA ASN A 137 -16.45 -11.80 -11.11
C ASN A 137 -16.89 -10.35 -11.33
N ARG A 138 -16.31 -9.39 -10.60
CA ARG A 138 -16.62 -7.96 -10.77
C ARG A 138 -16.25 -7.45 -12.17
N HIS A 139 -15.10 -7.86 -12.69
CA HIS A 139 -14.66 -7.46 -14.03
C HIS A 139 -15.56 -8.02 -15.12
N THR A 140 -15.98 -9.28 -15.00
CA THR A 140 -16.96 -9.89 -15.91
C THR A 140 -18.29 -9.16 -15.83
N GLU A 141 -18.79 -8.87 -14.63
CA GLU A 141 -20.02 -8.09 -14.41
C GLU A 141 -19.96 -6.73 -15.14
N ILE A 142 -18.89 -5.95 -14.90
CA ILE A 142 -18.67 -4.64 -15.53
C ILE A 142 -18.59 -4.77 -17.06
N LYS A 143 -17.84 -5.74 -17.58
CA LYS A 143 -17.71 -5.93 -19.05
C LYS A 143 -18.99 -6.40 -19.71
N SER A 144 -19.78 -7.21 -19.03
CA SER A 144 -21.06 -7.73 -19.54
C SER A 144 -22.19 -6.70 -19.48
N SER A 145 -22.00 -5.61 -18.74
CA SER A 145 -23.01 -4.58 -18.56
C SER A 145 -22.72 -3.41 -19.49
N GLU A 146 -23.62 -3.15 -20.44
CA GLU A 146 -23.48 -2.00 -21.36
C GLU A 146 -23.67 -0.64 -20.68
N SER A 147 -24.30 -0.60 -19.49
CA SER A 147 -24.70 0.64 -18.81
C SER A 147 -24.05 0.89 -17.46
N VAL A 148 -23.16 0.00 -16.97
CA VAL A 148 -22.56 0.18 -15.63
C VAL A 148 -21.60 1.35 -15.63
N THR A 149 -21.89 2.36 -14.82
CA THR A 149 -21.02 3.53 -14.66
C THR A 149 -20.01 3.33 -13.54
N VAL A 150 -18.94 4.14 -13.55
CA VAL A 150 -17.98 4.21 -12.44
C VAL A 150 -18.68 4.51 -11.11
N SER A 151 -19.72 5.33 -11.12
CA SER A 151 -20.50 5.67 -9.93
C SER A 151 -21.17 4.42 -9.34
N ASP A 152 -21.74 3.56 -10.18
CA ASP A 152 -22.44 2.35 -9.74
C ASP A 152 -21.47 1.31 -9.15
N VAL A 153 -20.31 1.15 -9.78
CA VAL A 153 -19.23 0.30 -9.24
C VAL A 153 -18.80 0.80 -7.86
N LEU A 154 -18.63 2.11 -7.69
CA LEU A 154 -18.18 2.69 -6.42
C LEU A 154 -19.29 2.74 -5.35
N LYS A 155 -20.56 2.72 -5.74
CA LYS A 155 -21.69 2.49 -4.82
C LYS A 155 -21.70 1.05 -4.31
N LYS A 156 -21.46 0.08 -5.20
CA LYS A 156 -21.42 -1.36 -4.87
C LYS A 156 -20.16 -1.74 -4.07
N TYR A 157 -19.04 -1.08 -4.34
CA TYR A 157 -17.75 -1.35 -3.70
C TYR A 157 -17.12 -0.06 -3.15
N PRO A 158 -17.71 0.56 -2.10
CA PRO A 158 -17.28 1.86 -1.59
C PRO A 158 -15.82 1.87 -1.10
N CYS A 159 -15.32 0.74 -0.59
CA CYS A 159 -13.94 0.63 -0.12
C CYS A 159 -12.88 0.78 -1.22
N LEU A 160 -13.25 0.73 -2.50
CA LEU A 160 -12.32 1.07 -3.59
C LEU A 160 -11.78 2.50 -3.43
N LYS A 161 -12.59 3.45 -2.92
CA LYS A 161 -12.15 4.82 -2.65
C LYS A 161 -11.41 4.98 -1.32
N ASN A 162 -11.46 3.98 -0.44
CA ASN A 162 -10.85 4.08 0.89
C ASN A 162 -9.32 4.02 0.80
N TYR A 163 -8.67 4.30 1.94
CA TYR A 163 -7.21 4.21 2.09
C TYR A 163 -6.47 5.07 1.05
N GLU A 164 -6.96 6.28 0.79
CA GLU A 164 -6.36 7.22 -0.16
C GLU A 164 -6.22 6.64 -1.58
N GLY A 165 -7.19 5.82 -2.01
CA GLY A 165 -7.19 5.21 -3.35
C GLY A 165 -6.25 4.01 -3.51
N GLN A 166 -5.58 3.56 -2.43
CA GLN A 166 -4.66 2.42 -2.49
C GLN A 166 -5.31 1.14 -3.01
N MET A 167 -6.61 0.94 -2.77
CA MET A 167 -7.34 -0.23 -3.26
C MET A 167 -7.44 -0.25 -4.78
N ILE A 168 -7.77 0.91 -5.38
CA ILE A 168 -7.79 1.09 -6.82
C ILE A 168 -6.37 0.95 -7.38
N ASP A 169 -5.37 1.61 -6.78
CA ASP A 169 -3.98 1.52 -7.25
C ASP A 169 -3.46 0.08 -7.26
N ASN A 170 -3.80 -0.72 -6.25
CA ASN A 170 -3.41 -2.13 -6.19
C ASN A 170 -4.00 -2.90 -7.38
N GLU A 171 -5.21 -2.56 -7.82
CA GLU A 171 -5.82 -3.16 -8.99
C GLU A 171 -5.13 -2.72 -10.29
N PHE A 172 -4.85 -1.43 -10.47
CA PHE A 172 -4.13 -0.92 -11.64
C PHE A 172 -2.73 -1.53 -11.79
N ARG A 173 -1.99 -1.65 -10.68
CA ARG A 173 -0.65 -2.25 -10.65
C ARG A 173 -0.61 -3.72 -11.06
N ASP A 174 -1.72 -4.45 -10.86
CA ASP A 174 -1.85 -5.85 -11.26
C ASP A 174 -2.21 -6.00 -12.77
N ILE A 175 -2.61 -4.93 -13.47
CA ILE A 175 -2.96 -4.94 -14.91
C ILE A 175 -1.83 -4.41 -15.78
N PHE A 176 -1.28 -3.26 -15.41
CA PHE A 176 -0.33 -2.55 -16.24
C PHE A 176 1.09 -2.85 -15.76
N GLU A 177 1.89 -3.47 -16.63
CA GLU A 177 3.32 -3.64 -16.39
C GLU A 177 4.03 -2.29 -16.53
N GLY A 178 4.80 -1.92 -15.49
CA GLY A 178 5.39 -0.59 -15.37
C GLY A 178 4.59 0.25 -14.38
N TYR A 179 5.30 0.92 -13.47
CA TYR A 179 4.68 1.79 -12.48
C TYR A 179 4.03 2.98 -13.18
N ASP A 180 2.77 2.86 -13.55
CA ASP A 180 2.02 4.02 -13.99
C ASP A 180 1.76 4.90 -12.76
N ILE A 181 2.55 5.97 -12.68
CA ILE A 181 2.43 7.03 -11.67
C ILE A 181 1.44 8.10 -12.13
N LEU A 182 0.67 7.86 -13.20
CA LEU A 182 -0.34 8.78 -13.69
C LEU A 182 -1.26 9.23 -12.56
N LEU A 183 -1.89 8.33 -11.81
CA LEU A 183 -2.79 8.71 -10.71
C LEU A 183 -2.07 9.52 -9.61
N ALA A 184 -0.84 9.13 -9.24
CA ALA A 184 -0.05 9.86 -8.25
C ALA A 184 0.40 11.26 -8.73
N ARG A 185 0.70 11.39 -10.03
CA ARG A 185 1.09 12.63 -10.70
C ARG A 185 -0.10 13.41 -11.23
N PHE A 186 -1.31 12.83 -11.27
CA PHE A 186 -2.47 13.45 -11.86
C PHE A 186 -2.81 14.77 -11.17
N PRO A 187 -3.00 14.83 -9.84
CA PRO A 187 -3.37 16.08 -9.19
C PRO A 187 -2.26 17.14 -9.25
N THR A 188 -0.99 16.73 -9.23
CA THR A 188 0.15 17.66 -9.08
C THR A 188 0.80 18.07 -10.41
N HIS A 189 0.75 17.21 -11.42
CA HIS A 189 1.46 17.41 -12.69
C HIS A 189 0.51 17.54 -13.88
N PHE A 190 -0.49 16.66 -14.00
CA PHE A 190 -1.35 16.62 -15.18
C PHE A 190 -2.55 17.56 -15.07
N ALA A 191 -3.29 17.53 -13.95
CA ALA A 191 -4.47 18.34 -13.75
C ALA A 191 -4.22 19.86 -13.90
N PRO A 192 -3.15 20.47 -13.33
CA PRO A 192 -2.89 21.89 -13.54
C PRO A 192 -2.61 22.25 -15.00
N ARG A 193 -1.94 21.35 -15.73
CA ARG A 193 -1.61 21.54 -17.15
C ARG A 193 -2.81 21.37 -18.06
N ILE A 194 -3.67 20.39 -17.77
CA ILE A 194 -4.94 20.20 -18.48
C ILE A 194 -5.81 21.44 -18.28
N ILE A 195 -5.96 21.92 -17.05
CA ILE A 195 -6.72 23.15 -16.76
C ILE A 195 -6.12 24.36 -17.49
N ALA A 196 -4.80 24.54 -17.45
CA ALA A 196 -4.13 25.63 -18.17
C ALA A 196 -4.34 25.54 -19.69
N HIS A 197 -4.29 24.33 -20.26
CA HIS A 197 -4.57 24.10 -21.67
C HIS A 197 -6.03 24.41 -22.01
N CYS A 198 -6.99 23.93 -21.23
CA CYS A 198 -8.40 24.24 -21.41
C CYS A 198 -8.65 25.75 -21.34
N LYS A 199 -8.08 26.46 -20.36
CA LYS A 199 -8.20 27.92 -20.26
C LYS A 199 -7.71 28.67 -21.50
N ASN A 200 -6.66 28.16 -22.16
CA ASN A 200 -6.03 28.84 -23.29
C ASN A 200 -6.58 28.41 -24.66
N VAL A 201 -7.06 27.17 -24.79
CA VAL A 201 -7.38 26.55 -26.08
C VAL A 201 -8.84 26.14 -26.20
N ALA A 202 -9.48 25.75 -25.10
CA ALA A 202 -10.87 25.29 -25.09
C ALA A 202 -11.61 25.74 -23.81
N PRO A 203 -11.87 27.04 -23.64
CA PRO A 203 -12.42 27.59 -22.40
C PRO A 203 -13.82 27.05 -22.10
N HIS A 204 -14.61 26.79 -23.14
CA HIS A 204 -15.97 26.24 -23.07
C HIS A 204 -16.05 24.91 -22.31
N LEU A 205 -14.99 24.09 -22.31
CA LEU A 205 -14.94 22.83 -21.55
C LEU A 205 -14.90 23.03 -20.04
N LEU A 206 -14.58 24.23 -19.56
CA LEU A 206 -14.57 24.57 -18.13
C LEU A 206 -15.90 25.16 -17.65
N GLU A 207 -16.74 25.64 -18.57
CA GLU A 207 -18.03 26.26 -18.26
C GLU A 207 -19.12 25.21 -17.94
N GLU A 208 -19.01 24.00 -18.50
CA GLU A 208 -19.91 22.87 -18.18
C GLU A 208 -19.70 22.28 -16.76
N LEU A 209 -18.65 22.69 -16.06
CA LEU A 209 -18.29 22.17 -14.73
C LEU A 209 -18.74 23.07 -13.56
N THR A 210 -19.34 24.23 -13.84
CA THR A 210 -19.93 25.17 -12.87
C THR A 210 -21.44 25.07 -12.85
#